data_AF-A0A942SPN7-F1
#
_entry.id   AF-A0A942SPN7-F1
#
_cell.length_a   1.000
_cell.length_b   1.000
_cell.length_c   1.000
_cell.angle_alpha   90.00
_cell.angle_beta   90.00
_cell.angle_gamma   90.00
#
_symmetry.space_group_name_H-M   'P 1'
#
loop_
_entity.id
_entity.type
_entity.pdbx_description
1 polymer ?
#
loop_
_entity_poly.entity_id
_entity_poly.type
_entity_poly.pdbx_seq_one_letter_code
_entity_poly.pdbx_strand_id
1 'polypeptide(L)'
;MNFEAKHLIRWGIPGWVYITIVFSYFLIDEKQVVTDLLKEFDISFVGITALLTGSGVIIGHLIHQLSIHFGFVLITNWKKYFIGEYKIDQLIMRNEKGKEIQRIYSYRLGQVHALRALLTSLMLSLLTLIILFVIYDYSIGTTILFTGIFILSIVVAINYHYFKRNLDFFIKEIKKENFT
;
A
#
# COMPACT_ATOMS: atom_id res chain seq x y z
N MET A 1 -5.56 13.96 19.80
CA MET A 1 -4.93 13.56 18.53
C MET A 1 -5.94 13.87 17.44
N ASN A 2 -5.78 14.96 16.69
CA ASN A 2 -6.73 15.31 15.64
C ASN A 2 -6.62 14.26 14.52
N PHE A 3 -7.69 13.53 14.31
CA PHE A 3 -7.76 12.48 13.30
C PHE A 3 -7.83 13.15 11.92
N GLU A 4 -6.67 13.46 11.31
CA GLU A 4 -6.64 14.09 9.99
C GLU A 4 -7.12 13.08 8.93
N ALA A 5 -8.19 13.43 8.20
CA ALA A 5 -8.75 12.63 7.11
C ALA A 5 -7.70 12.18 6.06
N LYS A 6 -6.61 12.93 5.94
CA LYS A 6 -5.44 12.62 5.11
C LYS A 6 -4.82 11.24 5.44
N HIS A 7 -4.81 10.83 6.70
CA HIS A 7 -4.26 9.53 7.10
C HIS A 7 -5.19 8.38 6.72
N LEU A 8 -6.51 8.58 6.83
CA LEU A 8 -7.52 7.60 6.46
C LEU A 8 -7.49 7.31 4.95
N ILE A 9 -7.43 8.37 4.14
CA ILE A 9 -7.32 8.25 2.67
C ILE A 9 -6.03 7.54 2.28
N ARG A 10 -4.89 7.92 2.91
CA ARG A 10 -3.59 7.31 2.61
C ARG A 10 -3.59 5.80 2.85
N TRP A 11 -4.29 5.33 3.89
CA TRP A 11 -4.35 3.92 4.24
C TRP A 11 -5.46 3.17 3.50
N GLY A 12 -6.48 3.87 3.00
CA GLY A 12 -7.52 3.31 2.15
C GLY A 12 -7.08 3.06 0.70
N ILE A 13 -6.11 3.81 0.16
CA ILE A 13 -5.66 3.65 -1.23
C ILE A 13 -5.30 2.20 -1.59
N PRO A 14 -4.46 1.46 -0.83
CA PRO A 14 -4.20 0.05 -1.11
C PRO A 14 -5.48 -0.80 -1.16
N GLY A 15 -6.44 -0.56 -0.28
CA GLY A 15 -7.69 -1.32 -0.27
C GLY A 15 -8.58 -1.00 -1.46
N TRP A 16 -8.74 0.28 -1.80
CA TRP A 16 -9.50 0.67 -2.99
C TRP A 16 -8.88 0.12 -4.27
N VAL A 17 -7.55 0.13 -4.38
CA VAL A 17 -6.84 -0.46 -5.53
C VAL A 17 -7.16 -1.95 -5.63
N TYR A 18 -6.99 -2.71 -4.55
CA TYR A 18 -7.31 -4.13 -4.51
C TYR A 18 -8.76 -4.42 -4.90
N ILE A 19 -9.72 -3.77 -4.23
CA ILE A 19 -11.15 -3.98 -4.46
C ILE A 19 -11.52 -3.61 -5.91
N THR A 20 -10.99 -2.50 -6.43
CA THR A 20 -11.27 -2.07 -7.81
C THR A 20 -10.80 -3.11 -8.81
N ILE A 21 -9.62 -3.70 -8.61
CA ILE A 21 -9.08 -4.73 -9.50
C ILE A 21 -9.95 -5.99 -9.46
N VAL A 22 -10.28 -6.48 -8.26
CA VAL A 22 -11.12 -7.67 -8.09
C VAL A 22 -12.52 -7.43 -8.65
N PHE A 23 -13.12 -6.27 -8.38
CA PHE A 23 -14.42 -5.90 -8.91
C PHE A 23 -14.40 -5.78 -10.44
N SER A 24 -13.31 -5.25 -11.01
CA SER A 24 -13.14 -5.15 -12.48
C SER A 24 -13.11 -6.52 -13.14
N TYR A 25 -12.54 -7.55 -12.50
CA TYR A 25 -12.61 -8.92 -13.01
C TYR A 25 -14.07 -9.38 -13.19
N PHE A 26 -14.89 -9.24 -12.15
CA PHE A 26 -16.31 -9.64 -12.20
C PHE A 26 -17.12 -8.81 -13.19
N LEU A 27 -16.78 -7.53 -13.41
CA LEU A 27 -17.45 -6.72 -14.43
C LEU A 27 -17.15 -7.17 -15.87
N ILE A 28 -15.97 -7.75 -16.11
CA ILE A 28 -15.54 -8.17 -17.44
C ILE A 28 -16.07 -9.57 -17.78
N ASP A 29 -15.81 -10.57 -16.93
CA ASP A 29 -16.11 -11.98 -17.25
C ASP A 29 -17.40 -12.49 -16.61
N GLU A 30 -17.84 -11.91 -15.49
CA GLU A 30 -18.94 -12.43 -14.66
C GLU A 30 -20.01 -11.35 -14.40
N LYS A 31 -20.32 -10.55 -15.44
CA LYS A 31 -21.23 -9.41 -15.31
C LYS A 31 -22.60 -9.82 -14.76
N GLN A 32 -23.07 -11.01 -15.12
CA GLN A 32 -24.35 -11.54 -14.68
C GLN A 32 -24.41 -11.67 -13.15
N VAL A 33 -23.33 -12.20 -12.53
CA VAL A 33 -23.19 -12.30 -11.07
C VAL A 33 -23.32 -10.94 -10.40
N VAL A 34 -22.65 -9.91 -10.96
CA VAL A 34 -22.75 -8.55 -10.43
C VAL A 34 -24.18 -8.01 -10.56
N THR A 35 -24.82 -8.18 -11.72
CA THR A 35 -26.18 -7.66 -11.94
C THR A 35 -27.24 -8.35 -11.08
N ASP A 36 -27.08 -9.65 -10.83
CA ASP A 36 -28.02 -10.42 -10.02
C ASP A 36 -27.88 -10.04 -8.54
N LEU A 37 -26.65 -9.87 -8.04
CA LEU A 37 -26.39 -9.36 -6.69
C LEU A 37 -27.03 -7.98 -6.48
N LEU A 38 -26.90 -7.07 -7.44
CA LEU A 38 -27.46 -5.72 -7.31
C LEU A 38 -28.98 -5.70 -7.29
N LYS A 39 -29.62 -6.58 -8.07
CA LYS A 39 -31.09 -6.73 -8.08
C LYS A 39 -31.60 -7.38 -6.80
N GLU A 40 -30.91 -8.41 -6.31
CA GLU A 40 -31.31 -9.15 -5.10
C GLU A 40 -31.35 -8.24 -3.86
N PHE A 41 -30.34 -7.37 -3.71
CA PHE A 41 -30.22 -6.50 -2.55
C PHE A 41 -30.81 -5.09 -2.76
N ASP A 42 -31.44 -4.82 -3.91
CA ASP A 42 -31.97 -3.50 -4.31
C ASP A 42 -30.97 -2.34 -4.07
N ILE A 43 -29.68 -2.60 -4.36
CA ILE A 43 -28.61 -1.66 -4.03
C ILE A 43 -28.49 -0.61 -5.13
N SER A 44 -28.74 0.65 -4.76
CA SER A 44 -28.47 1.79 -5.64
C SER A 44 -26.97 1.93 -5.95
N PHE A 45 -26.64 2.54 -7.09
CA PHE A 45 -25.25 2.84 -7.45
C PHE A 45 -24.51 3.66 -6.37
N VAL A 46 -25.23 4.54 -5.68
CA VAL A 46 -24.72 5.32 -4.53
C VAL A 46 -24.38 4.40 -3.36
N GLY A 47 -25.24 3.43 -3.06
CA GLY A 47 -25.02 2.41 -2.03
C GLY A 47 -23.76 1.57 -2.29
N ILE A 48 -23.57 1.09 -3.52
CA ILE A 48 -22.35 0.36 -3.91
C ILE A 48 -21.11 1.23 -3.67
N THR A 49 -21.14 2.47 -4.14
CA THR A 49 -20.00 3.40 -4.03
C THR A 49 -19.66 3.66 -2.56
N ALA A 50 -20.66 3.84 -1.70
CA ALA A 50 -20.47 3.99 -0.26
C ALA A 50 -19.84 2.74 0.38
N LEU A 51 -20.32 1.54 0.01
CA LEU A 51 -19.77 0.28 0.49
C LEU A 51 -18.32 0.07 0.04
N LEU A 52 -18.00 0.31 -1.23
CA LEU A 52 -16.63 0.20 -1.76
C LEU A 52 -15.69 1.21 -1.10
N THR A 53 -16.17 2.44 -0.85
CA THR A 53 -15.38 3.48 -0.18
C THR A 53 -15.07 3.10 1.26
N GLY A 54 -16.08 2.69 2.03
CA GLY A 54 -15.90 2.28 3.44
C GLY A 54 -15.06 1.00 3.57
N SER A 55 -15.38 -0.03 2.80
CA SER A 55 -14.66 -1.31 2.83
C SER A 55 -13.20 -1.17 2.40
N GLY A 56 -12.90 -0.30 1.44
CA GLY A 56 -11.52 -0.07 1.01
C GLY A 56 -10.64 0.56 2.07
N VAL A 57 -11.20 1.36 3.00
CA VAL A 57 -10.42 1.83 4.16
C VAL A 57 -10.05 0.67 5.08
N ILE A 58 -11.01 -0.21 5.37
CA ILE A 58 -10.81 -1.38 6.25
C ILE A 58 -9.80 -2.35 5.62
N ILE A 59 -10.05 -2.74 4.37
CA ILE A 59 -9.18 -3.65 3.61
C ILE A 59 -7.79 -3.03 3.42
N GLY A 60 -7.73 -1.73 3.14
CA GLY A 60 -6.46 -1.01 2.99
C GLY A 60 -5.63 -1.03 4.26
N HIS A 61 -6.26 -0.89 5.43
CA HIS A 61 -5.57 -1.04 6.71
C HIS A 61 -5.04 -2.47 6.91
N LEU A 62 -5.83 -3.50 6.58
CA LEU A 62 -5.37 -4.90 6.67
C LEU A 62 -4.19 -5.16 5.73
N ILE A 63 -4.25 -4.69 4.48
CA ILE A 63 -3.15 -4.79 3.52
C ILE A 63 -1.90 -4.07 4.06
N HIS A 64 -2.06 -2.91 4.69
CA HIS A 64 -0.95 -2.21 5.32
C HIS A 64 -0.29 -3.05 6.42
N GLN A 65 -1.08 -3.70 7.29
CA GLN A 65 -0.57 -4.60 8.32
C GLN A 65 0.18 -5.80 7.71
N LEU A 66 -0.38 -6.43 6.67
CA LEU A 66 0.30 -7.50 5.93
C LEU A 66 1.63 -7.02 5.35
N SER A 67 1.67 -5.81 4.79
CA SER A 67 2.88 -5.23 4.20
C SER A 67 4.00 -5.04 5.24
N ILE A 68 3.65 -4.65 6.47
CA ILE A 68 4.60 -4.54 7.59
C ILE A 68 5.04 -5.94 8.02
N HIS A 69 4.09 -6.86 8.16
CA HIS A 69 4.38 -8.21 8.64
C HIS A 69 5.41 -8.92 7.74
N PHE A 70 5.10 -9.05 6.45
CA PHE A 70 5.98 -9.73 5.49
C PHE A 70 7.23 -8.92 5.16
N GLY A 71 7.13 -7.60 5.06
CA GLY A 71 8.26 -6.76 4.64
C GLY A 71 9.22 -6.39 5.77
N PHE A 72 8.82 -6.53 7.03
CA PHE A 72 9.58 -6.02 8.16
C PHE A 72 9.64 -7.01 9.33
N VAL A 73 8.50 -7.52 9.79
CA VAL A 73 8.43 -8.37 10.99
C VAL A 73 9.14 -9.71 10.77
N LEU A 74 8.92 -10.37 9.63
CA LEU A 74 9.51 -11.69 9.37
C LEU A 74 10.99 -11.65 8.95
N ILE A 75 11.43 -10.56 8.32
CA ILE A 75 12.74 -10.50 7.66
C ILE A 75 13.80 -9.82 8.54
N THR A 76 13.40 -8.89 9.41
CA THR A 76 14.34 -7.96 10.05
C THR A 76 14.71 -8.43 11.46
N ASN A 77 15.96 -8.25 11.86
CA ASN A 77 16.34 -8.39 13.27
C ASN A 77 15.83 -7.17 14.06
N TRP A 78 14.77 -7.38 14.85
CA TRP A 78 14.06 -6.29 15.54
C TRP A 78 14.97 -5.50 16.47
N LYS A 79 15.84 -6.18 17.23
CA LYS A 79 16.78 -5.52 18.16
C LYS A 79 17.70 -4.56 17.42
N LYS A 80 18.31 -5.01 16.31
CA LYS A 80 19.21 -4.15 15.50
C LYS A 80 18.47 -2.96 14.91
N TYR A 81 17.23 -3.17 14.45
CA TYR A 81 16.42 -2.10 13.91
C TYR A 81 16.02 -1.06 14.95
N PHE A 82 15.46 -1.48 16.08
CA PHE A 82 15.02 -0.56 17.13
C PHE A 82 16.18 0.26 17.70
N ILE A 83 17.37 -0.35 17.86
CA ILE A 83 18.59 0.38 18.25
C ILE A 83 18.96 1.41 17.17
N GLY A 84 18.81 1.07 15.89
CA GLY A 84 19.05 1.97 14.78
C GLY A 84 18.12 3.17 14.79
N GLU A 85 16.82 2.93 14.93
CA GLU A 85 15.76 3.95 14.97
C GLU A 85 15.96 4.90 16.15
N TYR A 86 16.19 4.35 17.35
CA TYR A 86 16.49 5.15 18.54
C TYR A 86 17.71 6.06 18.37
N LYS A 87 18.77 5.58 17.69
CA LYS A 87 19.94 6.41 17.39
C LYS A 87 19.61 7.56 16.44
N ILE A 88 18.72 7.35 15.46
CA ILE A 88 18.28 8.42 14.57
C ILE A 88 17.50 9.46 15.36
N ASP A 89 16.59 9.04 16.22
CA ASP A 89 15.81 9.95 17.04
C ASP A 89 16.72 10.82 17.94
N GLN A 90 17.72 10.22 18.57
CA GLN A 90 18.71 10.97 19.34
C GLN A 90 19.48 12.00 18.51
N LEU A 91 19.89 11.64 17.28
CA LEU A 91 20.58 12.56 16.37
C LEU A 91 19.68 13.74 15.97
N ILE A 92 18.42 13.45 15.66
CA ILE A 92 17.42 14.46 15.30
C ILE A 92 17.18 15.41 16.47
N MET A 93 17.03 14.89 17.70
CA MET A 93 16.77 15.70 18.89
C MET A 93 17.93 16.62 19.28
N ARG A 94 19.17 16.22 19.01
CA ARG A 94 20.38 16.99 19.35
C ARG A 94 20.73 18.06 18.31
N ASN A 95 20.22 17.92 17.09
CA ASN A 95 20.54 18.84 16.00
C ASN A 95 19.71 20.13 16.10
N GLU A 96 20.32 21.29 15.88
CA GLU A 96 19.64 22.59 15.89
C GLU A 96 18.49 22.66 14.88
N LYS A 97 18.62 21.99 13.73
CA LYS A 97 17.59 21.86 12.68
C LYS A 97 16.72 20.62 12.86
N GLY A 98 16.71 20.02 14.05
CA GLY A 98 16.05 18.74 14.34
C GLY A 98 14.59 18.66 13.87
N LYS A 99 13.79 19.72 14.06
CA LYS A 99 12.39 19.76 13.61
C LYS A 99 12.25 19.60 12.09
N GLU A 100 13.12 20.24 11.31
CA GLU A 100 13.09 20.15 9.85
C GLU A 100 13.56 18.76 9.38
N ILE A 101 14.62 18.24 9.99
CA ILE A 101 15.13 16.90 9.72
C ILE A 101 14.04 15.86 10.02
N GLN A 102 13.35 15.97 11.17
CA GLN A 102 12.25 15.09 11.56
C GLN A 102 11.12 15.13 10.53
N ARG A 103 10.74 16.32 10.05
CA ARG A 103 9.70 16.48 9.03
C ARG A 103 10.08 15.75 7.74
N ILE A 104 11.31 15.95 7.25
CA ILE A 104 11.80 15.31 6.02
C ILE A 104 11.90 13.79 6.20
N TYR A 105 12.43 13.33 7.35
CA TYR A 105 12.53 11.93 7.70
C TYR A 105 11.17 11.25 7.70
N SER A 106 10.22 11.80 8.46
CA SER A 106 8.86 11.26 8.60
C SER A 106 8.13 11.21 7.27
N TYR A 107 8.32 12.25 6.44
CA TYR A 107 7.77 12.28 5.09
C TYR A 107 8.32 11.15 4.22
N ARG A 108 9.64 11.02 4.13
CA ARG A 108 10.31 9.98 3.31
C ARG A 108 9.96 8.57 3.79
N LEU A 109 10.00 8.34 5.11
CA LEU A 109 9.62 7.07 5.73
C LEU A 109 8.17 6.71 5.42
N GLY A 110 7.26 7.68 5.55
CA GLY A 110 5.87 7.50 5.17
C GLY A 110 5.72 7.09 3.70
N GLN A 111 6.46 7.70 2.77
CA GLN A 111 6.37 7.35 1.34
C GLN A 111 6.82 5.92 1.09
N VAL A 112 7.89 5.47 1.74
CA VAL A 112 8.35 4.07 1.69
C VAL A 112 7.26 3.11 2.17
N HIS A 113 6.60 3.42 3.28
CA HIS A 113 5.51 2.59 3.82
C HIS A 113 4.26 2.58 2.92
N ALA A 114 3.89 3.73 2.36
CA ALA A 114 2.75 3.84 1.45
C ALA A 114 2.97 3.03 0.17
N LEU A 115 4.14 3.16 -0.45
CA LEU A 115 4.50 2.40 -1.65
C LEU A 115 4.61 0.90 -1.37
N ARG A 116 5.12 0.50 -0.20
CA ARG A 116 5.14 -0.91 0.19
C ARG A 116 3.73 -1.47 0.31
N ALA A 117 2.82 -0.77 0.99
CA ALA A 117 1.43 -1.21 1.13
C ALA A 117 0.72 -1.29 -0.23
N LEU A 118 0.96 -0.33 -1.12
CA LEU A 118 0.46 -0.37 -2.49
C LEU A 118 1.04 -1.56 -3.28
N LEU A 119 2.34 -1.84 -3.17
CA LEU A 119 2.96 -3.00 -3.80
C LEU A 119 2.33 -4.30 -3.27
N THR A 120 2.14 -4.42 -1.96
CA THR A 120 1.47 -5.58 -1.35
C THR A 120 0.03 -5.72 -1.87
N SER A 121 -0.71 -4.61 -2.01
CA SER A 121 -2.04 -4.63 -2.63
C SER A 121 -2.00 -5.18 -4.05
N LEU A 122 -1.06 -4.73 -4.88
CA LEU A 122 -0.95 -5.20 -6.26
C LEU A 122 -0.55 -6.67 -6.34
N MET A 123 0.36 -7.13 -5.47
CA MET A 123 0.72 -8.55 -5.36
C MET A 123 -0.47 -9.42 -4.93
N LEU A 124 -1.25 -8.96 -3.94
CA LEU A 124 -2.48 -9.64 -3.52
C LEU A 124 -3.52 -9.66 -4.65
N SER A 125 -3.61 -8.58 -5.41
CA SER A 125 -4.51 -8.50 -6.58
C SER A 125 -4.10 -9.52 -7.64
N LEU A 126 -2.82 -9.61 -7.99
CA LEU A 126 -2.31 -10.62 -8.93
C LEU A 126 -2.57 -12.04 -8.44
N LEU A 127 -2.31 -12.32 -7.15
CA LEU A 127 -2.58 -13.62 -6.55
C LEU A 127 -4.09 -13.96 -6.64
N THR A 128 -4.95 -12.98 -6.36
CA THR A 128 -6.41 -13.17 -6.41
C THR A 128 -6.86 -13.42 -7.85
N LEU A 129 -6.33 -12.68 -8.82
CA LEU A 129 -6.62 -12.92 -10.24
C LEU A 129 -6.16 -14.31 -10.70
N ILE A 130 -4.99 -14.79 -10.26
CA ILE A 130 -4.53 -16.15 -10.54
C ILE A 130 -5.53 -17.18 -9.98
N ILE A 131 -5.97 -16.99 -8.73
CA ILE A 131 -6.96 -17.89 -8.11
C ILE A 131 -8.28 -17.86 -8.92
N LEU A 132 -8.73 -16.67 -9.33
CA LEU A 132 -9.95 -16.53 -10.13
C LEU A 132 -9.82 -17.21 -11.50
N PHE A 133 -8.68 -17.11 -12.18
CA PHE A 133 -8.41 -17.84 -13.43
C PHE A 133 -8.36 -19.37 -13.29
N VAL A 134 -8.16 -19.88 -12.07
CA VAL A 134 -8.22 -21.34 -11.82
C VAL A 134 -9.66 -21.78 -11.53
N ILE A 135 -10.45 -20.94 -10.87
CA ILE A 135 -11.84 -21.25 -10.49
C ILE A 135 -12.81 -21.03 -11.66
N TYR A 136 -12.59 -19.97 -12.43
CA TYR A 136 -13.41 -19.52 -13.54
C TYR A 136 -12.56 -19.46 -14.82
N ASP A 137 -13.21 -19.31 -15.97
CA ASP A 137 -12.50 -19.07 -17.22
C ASP A 137 -11.86 -17.67 -17.26
N TYR A 138 -10.88 -17.51 -18.15
CA TYR A 138 -10.24 -16.22 -18.42
C TYR A 138 -10.58 -15.76 -19.84
N SER A 139 -10.92 -14.49 -19.99
CA SER A 139 -11.06 -13.85 -21.30
C SER A 139 -9.82 -13.04 -21.68
N ILE A 140 -9.82 -12.54 -22.91
CA ILE A 140 -8.85 -11.56 -23.38
C ILE A 140 -8.89 -10.30 -22.49
N GLY A 141 -10.08 -9.88 -22.04
CA GLY A 141 -10.25 -8.69 -21.20
C GLY A 141 -9.59 -8.84 -19.84
N THR A 142 -9.78 -9.98 -19.17
CA THR A 142 -9.15 -10.23 -17.87
C THR A 142 -7.66 -10.56 -17.98
N THR A 143 -7.21 -11.10 -19.12
CA THR A 143 -5.78 -11.23 -19.44
C THR A 143 -5.10 -9.86 -19.61
N ILE A 144 -5.77 -8.90 -20.27
CA ILE A 144 -5.29 -7.51 -20.37
C ILE A 144 -5.24 -6.85 -18.99
N LEU A 145 -6.28 -7.03 -18.17
CA LEU A 145 -6.30 -6.54 -16.79
C LEU A 145 -5.10 -7.10 -16.01
N PHE A 146 -4.89 -8.41 -16.01
CA PHE A 146 -3.77 -9.06 -15.34
C PHE A 146 -2.41 -8.51 -15.80
N THR A 147 -2.21 -8.39 -17.10
CA THR A 147 -0.97 -7.85 -17.69
C THR A 147 -0.74 -6.40 -17.27
N GLY A 148 -1.79 -5.57 -17.28
CA GLY A 148 -1.71 -4.18 -16.83
C GLY A 148 -1.34 -4.06 -15.35
N ILE A 149 -1.94 -4.88 -14.49
CA ILE A 149 -1.61 -4.92 -13.05
C ILE A 149 -0.19 -5.45 -12.82
N PHE A 150 0.27 -6.41 -13.61
CA PHE A 150 1.65 -6.91 -13.54
C PHE A 150 2.67 -5.82 -13.88
N ILE A 151 2.46 -5.08 -14.97
CA ILE A 151 3.32 -3.94 -15.34
C ILE A 151 3.30 -2.86 -14.25
N LEU A 152 2.11 -2.50 -13.78
CA LEU A 152 1.96 -1.50 -12.70
C LEU A 152 2.70 -1.94 -11.43
N SER A 153 2.66 -3.23 -11.10
CA SER A 153 3.39 -3.80 -9.97
C SER A 153 4.90 -3.60 -10.10
N ILE A 154 5.46 -3.83 -11.29
CA ILE A 154 6.89 -3.60 -11.57
C ILE A 154 7.24 -2.13 -11.38
N VAL A 155 6.44 -1.22 -11.94
CA VAL A 155 6.65 0.23 -11.80
C VAL A 155 6.64 0.65 -10.33
N VAL A 156 5.66 0.19 -9.56
CA VAL A 156 5.56 0.49 -8.12
C VAL A 156 6.72 -0.14 -7.34
N ALA A 157 7.20 -1.32 -7.72
CA ALA A 157 8.36 -1.96 -7.10
C ALA A 157 9.65 -1.15 -7.33
N ILE A 158 9.86 -0.65 -8.55
CA ILE A 158 11.00 0.22 -8.88
C ILE A 158 10.93 1.51 -8.05
N ASN A 159 9.75 2.15 -8.00
CA ASN A 159 9.53 3.35 -7.19
C ASN A 159 9.79 3.10 -5.70
N TYR A 160 9.27 1.99 -5.16
CA TYR A 160 9.52 1.59 -3.77
C TYR A 160 11.02 1.47 -3.49
N HIS A 161 11.77 0.82 -4.38
CA HIS A 161 13.23 0.67 -4.24
C HIS A 161 13.94 2.03 -4.28
N TYR A 162 13.56 2.92 -5.20
CA TYR A 162 14.10 4.27 -5.29
C TYR A 162 13.88 5.06 -3.99
N PHE A 163 12.64 5.11 -3.48
CA PHE A 163 12.32 5.86 -2.27
C PHE A 163 13.01 5.28 -1.03
N LYS A 164 13.14 3.95 -0.96
CA LYS A 164 13.89 3.29 0.12
C LYS A 164 15.36 3.71 0.11
N ARG A 165 16.03 3.66 -1.05
CA ARG A 165 17.43 4.09 -1.18
C ARG A 165 17.61 5.57 -0.88
N ASN A 166 16.67 6.42 -1.27
CA ASN A 166 16.70 7.84 -0.96
C ASN A 166 16.55 8.12 0.55
N LEU A 167 15.74 7.32 1.27
CA LEU A 167 15.65 7.37 2.72
C LEU A 167 16.96 6.91 3.37
N ASP A 168 17.53 5.80 2.92
CA ASP A 168 18.79 5.27 3.46
C ASP A 168 19.95 6.26 3.26
N PHE A 169 20.01 6.91 2.09
CA PHE A 169 20.99 7.97 1.79
C PHE A 169 20.83 9.15 2.75
N PHE A 170 19.60 9.63 2.96
CA PHE A 170 19.32 10.72 3.88
C PHE A 170 19.73 10.40 5.33
N ILE A 171 19.40 9.19 5.80
CA ILE A 171 19.82 8.71 7.12
C ILE A 171 21.34 8.69 7.24
N LYS A 172 22.06 8.30 6.17
CA LYS A 172 23.52 8.27 6.15
C LYS A 172 24.12 9.67 6.25
N GLU A 173 23.57 10.65 5.54
CA GLU A 173 24.08 12.02 5.57
C GLU A 173 23.83 12.70 6.93
N ILE A 174 22.65 12.52 7.54
CA ILE A 174 22.38 13.02 8.91
C ILE A 174 23.40 12.47 9.91
N LYS A 175 23.77 11.19 9.78
CA LYS A 175 24.78 10.61 10.66
C LYS A 175 26.12 11.34 10.49
N LYS A 176 26.57 11.57 9.26
CA LYS A 176 27.86 12.24 9.00
C LYS A 176 27.91 13.66 9.57
N GLU A 177 26.87 14.47 9.31
CA GLU A 177 26.83 15.88 9.74
C GLU A 177 26.89 16.06 11.27
N ASN A 178 26.45 15.07 12.06
CA ASN A 178 26.50 15.13 13.52
C ASN A 178 27.79 14.53 14.13
N PHE A 179 28.70 13.98 13.31
CA PHE A 179 30.03 13.51 13.74
C PHE A 179 31.17 14.41 13.27
N THR A 180 30.85 15.56 12.65
CA THR A 180 31.76 16.67 12.30
C THR A 180 31.41 17.89 13.13
#